data_AF-A0A7V9CMK2-F1
#
_entry.id   AF-A0A7V9CMK2-F1
#
_cell.length_a   1.000
_cell.length_b   1.000
_cell.length_c   1.000
_cell.angle_alpha   90.00
_cell.angle_beta   90.00
_cell.angle_gamma   90.00
#
_symmetry.space_group_name_H-M   'P 1'
#
loop_
_entity.id
_entity.type
_entity.pdbx_description
1 polymer ?
#
loop_
_entity_poly.entity_id
_entity_poly.type
_entity_poly.pdbx_seq_one_letter_code
_entity_poly.pdbx_strand_id
1 'polypeptide(L)'
;MGLSRGRQFSPQGLASTVGRTEAFSQVLDAMPIAVIGTPWQTAALLPGVSALAHETGHVVETDFGLDATVSAAIAAATTSSGISEGWSTHWQREVFADVFACYVAGPSFVWWLADAVPDSPETVSTLVRPSGGAWGAYPPASLRMLMNVHALRTLGQADEADRVEAYWKAAYPAHAMGTFEKDIPQVVQAVYAAAGLPRELGFRRLDAQRATIYARTVKRGTQLLSTEVFDPRAIVAVAADVHRERPTGVDRPRLWAQLQTHIVESRPAGKLDGQPAEKVAAAPSRRRTDAIAALLFDHDESMSLEGDTQVP
;
A
#
# COMPACT_ATOMS: atom_id res chain seq x y z
N MET A 1 6.76 -0.97 -2.43
CA MET A 1 8.04 -1.21 -1.76
C MET A 1 8.37 0.03 -0.96
N GLY A 2 8.13 -0.01 0.34
CA GLY A 2 8.28 1.11 1.23
C GLY A 2 9.30 0.89 2.33
N LEU A 3 9.61 1.99 3.01
CA LEU A 3 10.47 1.97 4.18
C LEU A 3 9.66 1.41 5.34
N SER A 4 10.06 0.26 5.88
CA SER A 4 9.66 -0.17 7.23
C SER A 4 10.85 -0.04 8.18
N ARG A 5 10.57 0.04 9.49
CA ARG A 5 11.58 -0.11 10.55
C ARG A 5 12.30 -1.46 10.41
N GLY A 6 13.60 -1.48 10.73
CA GLY A 6 14.41 -2.71 10.70
C GLY A 6 14.68 -3.37 9.34
N ARG A 7 14.42 -2.75 8.17
CA ARG A 7 14.79 -3.33 6.85
C ARG A 7 15.64 -2.41 5.97
N GLN A 8 16.49 -3.02 5.13
CA GLN A 8 17.28 -2.33 4.12
C GLN A 8 16.38 -1.89 2.96
N PHE A 9 16.47 -0.63 2.55
CA PHE A 9 15.81 -0.13 1.35
C PHE A 9 16.57 -0.62 0.11
N SER A 10 15.88 -1.20 -0.87
CA SER A 10 16.46 -1.45 -2.19
C SER A 10 15.44 -1.05 -3.25
N PRO A 11 15.52 0.16 -3.80
CA PRO A 11 14.69 0.53 -4.93
C PRO A 11 15.07 -0.34 -6.14
N GLN A 12 14.07 -0.84 -6.87
CA GLN A 12 14.33 -1.56 -8.12
C GLN A 12 15.05 -0.65 -9.12
N GLY A 13 16.21 -1.10 -9.62
CA GLY A 13 16.91 -0.47 -10.74
C GLY A 13 17.96 0.59 -10.38
N LEU A 14 18.09 0.96 -9.11
CA LEU A 14 19.32 1.59 -8.61
C LEU A 14 20.10 0.49 -7.92
N ALA A 15 21.36 0.31 -8.30
CA ALA A 15 22.29 -0.49 -7.50
C ALA A 15 22.16 -0.06 -6.02
N SER A 16 22.43 -1.00 -5.12
CA SER A 16 22.39 -0.88 -3.67
C SER A 16 23.29 0.20 -3.05
N THR A 17 23.64 1.26 -3.80
CA THR A 17 24.63 2.29 -3.50
C THR A 17 24.15 3.34 -2.51
N VAL A 18 22.85 3.47 -2.25
CA VAL A 18 22.37 4.20 -1.06
C VAL A 18 22.15 3.19 0.05
N GLY A 19 23.26 2.61 0.53
CA GLY A 19 23.24 1.72 1.68
C GLY A 19 22.71 2.47 2.90
N ARG A 20 21.57 2.05 3.44
CA ARG A 20 21.18 2.43 4.81
C ARG A 20 22.32 2.02 5.72
N THR A 21 23.00 2.99 6.32
CA THR A 21 23.95 2.71 7.39
C THR A 21 23.18 2.12 8.58
N GLU A 22 23.85 1.30 9.39
CA GLU A 22 23.26 0.80 10.65
C GLU A 22 22.74 1.96 11.52
N ALA A 23 23.46 3.07 11.53
CA ALA A 23 23.07 4.31 12.20
C ALA A 23 21.74 4.88 11.70
N PHE A 24 21.49 4.85 10.38
CA PHE A 24 20.22 5.31 9.81
C PHE A 24 19.04 4.44 10.27
N SER A 25 19.21 3.11 10.28
CA SER A 25 18.19 2.19 10.76
C SER A 25 17.90 2.39 12.25
N GLN A 26 18.94 2.54 13.08
CA GLN A 26 18.78 2.84 14.52
C GLN A 26 18.01 4.15 14.76
N VAL A 27 18.23 5.18 13.95
CA VAL A 27 17.48 6.43 14.04
C VAL A 27 16.00 6.21 13.71
N LEU A 28 15.69 5.52 12.62
CA LEU A 28 14.31 5.24 12.23
C LEU A 28 13.57 4.40 13.28
N ASP A 29 14.25 3.40 13.84
CA ASP A 29 13.70 2.54 14.88
C ASP A 29 13.43 3.32 16.18
N ALA A 30 14.21 4.37 16.45
CA ALA A 30 14.04 5.25 17.61
C ALA A 30 13.01 6.38 17.41
N MET A 31 12.42 6.55 16.22
CA MET A 31 11.45 7.62 15.99
C MET A 31 10.14 7.35 16.77
N PRO A 32 9.44 8.38 17.27
CA PRO A 32 8.13 8.20 17.91
C PRO A 32 6.99 7.98 16.89
N ILE A 33 7.29 8.18 15.60
CA ILE A 33 6.35 8.03 14.49
C ILE A 33 6.98 7.11 13.43
N ALA A 34 6.18 6.27 12.80
CA ALA A 34 6.64 5.45 11.70
C ALA A 34 6.91 6.32 10.46
N VAL A 35 7.96 5.97 9.72
CA VAL A 35 8.32 6.62 8.45
C VAL A 35 8.15 5.61 7.35
N ILE A 36 7.23 5.91 6.43
CA ILE A 36 6.98 5.13 5.22
C ILE A 36 7.59 5.88 4.05
N GLY A 37 8.46 5.22 3.32
CA GLY A 37 8.89 5.69 2.01
C GLY A 37 8.06 5.03 0.93
N THR A 38 7.93 5.72 -0.20
CA THR A 38 7.25 5.20 -1.38
C THR A 38 7.94 5.81 -2.60
N PRO A 39 8.00 5.11 -3.75
CA PRO A 39 8.43 5.73 -4.99
C PRO A 39 7.58 6.97 -5.28
N TRP A 40 8.25 8.08 -5.64
CA TRP A 40 7.58 9.34 -5.97
C TRP A 40 6.46 9.14 -7.00
N GLN A 41 6.68 8.29 -8.00
CA GLN A 41 5.74 7.99 -9.07
C GLN A 41 4.43 7.38 -8.54
N THR A 42 4.51 6.56 -7.49
CA THR A 42 3.34 5.96 -6.82
C THR A 42 2.52 7.03 -6.10
N ALA A 43 3.18 7.98 -5.42
CA ALA A 43 2.50 9.06 -4.70
C ALA A 43 2.05 10.23 -5.60
N ALA A 44 2.65 10.38 -6.78
CA ALA A 44 2.33 11.46 -7.72
C ALA A 44 0.92 11.35 -8.32
N LEU A 45 0.34 10.14 -8.30
CA LEU A 45 -1.03 9.89 -8.74
C LEU A 45 -1.89 9.52 -7.53
N LEU A 46 -2.97 10.26 -7.30
CA LEU A 46 -3.89 10.01 -6.18
C LEU A 46 -4.35 8.54 -6.03
N PRO A 47 -4.65 7.77 -7.10
CA PRO A 47 -4.95 6.34 -6.94
C PRO A 47 -3.82 5.54 -6.28
N GLY A 48 -2.56 5.87 -6.59
CA GLY A 48 -1.38 5.19 -6.07
C GLY A 48 -1.12 5.47 -4.59
N VAL A 49 -1.74 6.50 -4.02
CA VAL A 49 -1.72 6.75 -2.57
C VAL A 49 -2.36 5.58 -1.80
N SER A 50 -3.25 4.80 -2.40
CA SER A 50 -3.80 3.58 -1.77
C SER A 50 -2.72 2.53 -1.46
N ALA A 51 -1.58 2.53 -2.16
CA ALA A 51 -0.44 1.68 -1.85
C ALA A 51 0.16 1.95 -0.46
N LEU A 52 0.00 3.17 0.07
CA LEU A 52 0.46 3.50 1.42
C LEU A 52 -0.23 2.65 2.50
N ALA A 53 -1.43 2.15 2.22
CA ALA A 53 -2.12 1.22 3.10
C ALA A 53 -1.35 -0.10 3.29
N HIS A 54 -0.76 -0.63 2.20
CA HIS A 54 0.06 -1.84 2.25
C HIS A 54 1.35 -1.61 3.03
N GLU A 55 2.06 -0.50 2.75
CA GLU A 55 3.28 -0.17 3.49
C GLU A 55 3.00 0.12 4.97
N THR A 56 1.85 0.72 5.27
CA THR A 56 1.37 0.87 6.66
C THR A 56 1.09 -0.48 7.30
N GLY A 57 0.60 -1.47 6.54
CA GLY A 57 0.44 -2.84 7.00
C GLY A 57 1.75 -3.44 7.51
N HIS A 58 2.86 -3.30 6.77
CA HIS A 58 4.16 -3.77 7.26
C HIS A 58 4.61 -3.08 8.56
N VAL A 59 4.34 -1.78 8.69
CA VAL A 59 4.63 -1.03 9.91
C VAL A 59 3.79 -1.56 11.07
N VAL A 60 2.48 -1.70 10.88
CA VAL A 60 1.56 -2.22 11.90
C VAL A 60 1.95 -3.63 12.32
N GLU A 61 2.27 -4.50 11.37
CA GLU A 61 2.76 -5.86 11.69
C GLU A 61 3.97 -5.83 12.62
N THR A 62 4.95 -4.98 12.30
CA THR A 62 6.22 -4.89 13.02
C THR A 62 6.03 -4.24 14.38
N ASP A 63 5.37 -3.09 14.44
CA ASP A 63 5.20 -2.30 15.67
C ASP A 63 4.34 -3.03 16.71
N PHE A 64 3.44 -3.91 16.27
CA PHE A 64 2.59 -4.72 17.15
C PHE A 64 3.10 -6.18 17.32
N GLY A 65 4.24 -6.56 16.74
CA GLY A 65 4.81 -7.90 16.88
C GLY A 65 3.89 -9.01 16.38
N LEU A 66 3.20 -8.78 15.25
CA LEU A 66 2.17 -9.69 14.73
C LEU A 66 2.74 -10.80 13.83
N ASP A 67 4.01 -10.73 13.43
CA ASP A 67 4.65 -11.64 12.48
C ASP A 67 4.51 -13.12 12.88
N ALA A 68 4.95 -13.48 14.09
CA ALA A 68 4.90 -14.85 14.57
C ALA A 68 3.45 -15.34 14.76
N THR A 69 2.57 -14.45 15.25
CA THR A 69 1.16 -14.77 15.51
C THR A 69 0.40 -15.04 14.21
N VAL A 70 0.58 -14.18 13.21
CA VAL A 70 -0.06 -14.30 11.90
C VAL A 70 0.53 -15.50 11.14
N SER A 71 1.84 -15.70 11.19
CA SER A 71 2.52 -16.87 10.60
C SER A 71 1.95 -18.18 11.14
N ALA A 72 1.86 -18.32 12.47
CA ALA A 72 1.31 -19.52 13.11
C ALA A 72 -0.16 -19.76 12.74
N ALA A 73 -0.97 -18.69 12.68
CA ALA A 73 -2.37 -18.79 12.29
C ALA A 73 -2.53 -19.25 10.83
N ILE A 74 -1.73 -18.71 9.91
CA ILE A 74 -1.72 -19.14 8.50
C ILE A 74 -1.26 -20.59 8.36
N ALA A 75 -0.21 -21.00 9.07
CA ALA A 75 0.29 -22.39 9.04
C ALA A 75 -0.79 -23.38 9.51
N ALA A 76 -1.48 -23.06 10.62
CA ALA A 76 -2.59 -23.87 11.13
C ALA A 76 -3.76 -23.92 10.13
N ALA A 77 -4.08 -22.81 9.47
CA ALA A 77 -5.16 -22.73 8.50
C ALA A 77 -4.85 -23.48 7.20
N THR A 78 -3.57 -23.64 6.85
CA THR A 78 -3.11 -24.21 5.57
C THR A 78 -2.40 -25.55 5.72
N THR A 79 -2.54 -26.26 6.84
CA THR A 79 -1.79 -27.50 7.14
C THR A 79 -1.96 -28.60 6.07
N SER A 80 -3.10 -28.64 5.37
CA SER A 80 -3.34 -29.58 4.28
C SER A 80 -2.91 -29.08 2.89
N SER A 81 -2.36 -27.87 2.79
CA SER A 81 -1.91 -27.27 1.54
C SER A 81 -0.48 -27.71 1.21
N GLY A 82 -0.26 -28.10 -0.04
CA GLY A 82 1.07 -28.38 -0.56
C GLY A 82 1.99 -27.15 -0.62
N ILE A 83 1.47 -25.94 -0.37
CA ILE A 83 2.24 -24.69 -0.33
C ILE A 83 2.11 -23.95 1.01
N SER A 84 1.79 -24.66 2.09
CA SER A 84 1.63 -24.07 3.43
C SER A 84 2.84 -23.19 3.83
N GLU A 85 4.05 -23.67 3.58
CA GLU A 85 5.30 -22.91 3.85
C GLU A 85 5.37 -21.59 3.06
N GLY A 86 4.90 -21.59 1.81
CA GLY A 86 4.79 -20.37 1.00
C GLY A 86 3.92 -19.33 1.69
N TRP A 87 2.74 -19.73 2.16
CA TRP A 87 1.81 -18.84 2.85
C TRP A 87 2.31 -18.39 4.23
N SER A 88 2.78 -19.32 5.06
CA SER A 88 3.08 -19.05 6.48
C SER A 88 4.45 -18.44 6.72
N THR A 89 5.42 -18.68 5.83
CA THR A 89 6.82 -18.33 6.07
C THR A 89 7.33 -17.33 5.05
N HIS A 90 7.12 -17.60 3.76
CA HIS A 90 7.74 -16.79 2.71
C HIS A 90 6.92 -15.56 2.33
N TRP A 91 5.60 -15.67 2.33
CA TRP A 91 4.71 -14.60 1.89
C TRP A 91 3.94 -13.94 3.01
N GLN A 92 4.05 -14.45 4.24
CA GLN A 92 3.22 -14.05 5.37
C GLN A 92 3.16 -12.52 5.55
N ARG A 93 4.29 -11.82 5.43
CA ARG A 93 4.35 -10.36 5.61
C ARG A 93 3.62 -9.60 4.52
N GLU A 94 3.74 -10.08 3.28
CA GLU A 94 3.07 -9.52 2.10
C GLU A 94 1.57 -9.81 2.15
N VAL A 95 1.21 -11.02 2.56
CA VAL A 95 -0.17 -11.45 2.79
C VAL A 95 -0.84 -10.60 3.86
N PHE A 96 -0.16 -10.37 4.99
CA PHE A 96 -0.66 -9.47 6.03
C PHE A 96 -0.86 -8.06 5.49
N ALA A 97 0.16 -7.49 4.84
CA ALA A 97 0.12 -6.12 4.33
C ALA A 97 -0.99 -5.90 3.29
N ASP A 98 -1.20 -6.85 2.39
CA ASP A 98 -2.29 -6.84 1.42
C ASP A 98 -3.68 -6.92 2.07
N VAL A 99 -3.88 -7.88 2.99
CA VAL A 99 -5.16 -8.05 3.69
C VAL A 99 -5.46 -6.85 4.59
N PHE A 100 -4.44 -6.28 5.23
CA PHE A 100 -4.53 -5.03 5.97
C PHE A 100 -4.87 -3.84 5.05
N ALA A 101 -4.25 -3.75 3.88
CA ALA A 101 -4.54 -2.70 2.91
C ALA A 101 -5.99 -2.78 2.41
N CYS A 102 -6.49 -3.98 2.11
CA CYS A 102 -7.91 -4.22 1.85
C CYS A 102 -8.78 -3.76 3.03
N TYR A 103 -8.38 -4.10 4.26
CA TYR A 103 -9.11 -3.73 5.47
C TYR A 103 -9.26 -2.21 5.60
N VAL A 104 -8.20 -1.43 5.38
CA VAL A 104 -8.21 0.02 5.65
C VAL A 104 -8.69 0.84 4.45
N ALA A 105 -8.31 0.45 3.23
CA ALA A 105 -8.52 1.24 2.00
C ALA A 105 -9.61 0.66 1.09
N GLY A 106 -10.09 -0.55 1.38
CA GLY A 106 -11.18 -1.18 0.65
C GLY A 106 -10.86 -1.40 -0.83
N PRO A 107 -11.86 -1.26 -1.73
CA PRO A 107 -11.69 -1.54 -3.15
C PRO A 107 -10.58 -0.72 -3.84
N SER A 108 -10.28 0.48 -3.36
CA SER A 108 -9.29 1.36 -3.98
C SER A 108 -7.89 0.74 -4.05
N PHE A 109 -7.48 0.02 -3.01
CA PHE A 109 -6.20 -0.68 -2.96
C PHE A 109 -6.16 -1.85 -3.94
N VAL A 110 -7.20 -2.70 -3.95
CA VAL A 110 -7.22 -3.89 -4.82
C VAL A 110 -7.20 -3.48 -6.29
N TRP A 111 -7.91 -2.41 -6.61
CA TRP A 111 -7.91 -1.80 -7.92
C TRP A 111 -6.54 -1.23 -8.31
N TRP A 112 -5.85 -0.56 -7.39
CA TRP A 112 -4.47 -0.14 -7.63
C TRP A 112 -3.52 -1.33 -7.82
N LEU A 113 -3.68 -2.39 -7.02
CA LEU A 113 -2.88 -3.61 -7.11
C LEU A 113 -3.06 -4.29 -8.47
N ALA A 114 -4.30 -4.34 -8.98
CA ALA A 114 -4.62 -4.87 -10.30
C ALA A 114 -3.91 -4.10 -11.43
N ASP A 115 -3.62 -2.82 -11.23
CA ASP A 115 -2.92 -1.96 -12.20
C ASP A 115 -1.39 -1.99 -12.00
N ALA A 116 -0.89 -2.34 -10.80
CA ALA A 116 0.52 -2.29 -10.42
C ALA A 116 1.27 -3.63 -10.53
N VAL A 117 0.57 -4.75 -10.35
CA VAL A 117 1.11 -6.12 -10.43
C VAL A 117 1.17 -6.74 -11.85
N PRO A 118 0.48 -6.23 -12.90
CA PRO A 118 0.48 -6.89 -14.21
C PRO A 118 1.87 -7.21 -14.76
N ASP A 119 1.98 -8.43 -15.30
CA ASP A 119 3.01 -8.87 -16.24
C ASP A 119 2.30 -9.36 -17.50
N SER A 120 3.02 -9.84 -18.52
CA SER A 120 2.40 -10.44 -19.68
C SER A 120 1.49 -11.63 -19.28
N PRO A 121 0.35 -11.84 -19.95
CA PRO A 121 -0.52 -12.99 -19.71
C PRO A 121 0.24 -14.34 -19.75
N GLU A 122 1.24 -14.46 -20.62
CA GLU A 122 2.10 -15.63 -20.73
C GLU A 122 2.93 -15.85 -19.45
N THR A 123 3.51 -14.79 -18.90
CA THR A 123 4.28 -14.87 -17.65
C THR A 123 3.37 -15.22 -16.47
N VAL A 124 2.25 -14.51 -16.32
CA VAL A 124 1.32 -14.72 -15.20
C VAL A 124 0.72 -16.13 -15.21
N SER A 125 0.35 -16.63 -16.39
CA SER A 125 -0.31 -17.93 -16.52
C SER A 125 0.62 -19.10 -16.19
N THR A 126 1.93 -18.96 -16.41
CA THR A 126 2.93 -20.03 -16.20
C THR A 126 3.65 -19.96 -14.86
N LEU A 127 3.45 -18.91 -14.07
CA LEU A 127 4.17 -18.68 -12.83
C LEU A 127 3.79 -19.71 -11.75
N VAL A 128 4.78 -20.50 -11.32
CA VAL A 128 4.67 -21.46 -10.21
C VAL A 128 5.60 -21.06 -9.07
N ARG A 129 5.22 -21.42 -7.84
CA ARG A 129 6.04 -21.32 -6.65
C ARG A 129 5.95 -22.61 -5.81
N PRO A 130 7.06 -23.09 -5.23
CA PRO A 130 8.42 -22.61 -5.48
C PRO A 130 8.85 -22.88 -6.94
N SER A 131 9.69 -22.02 -7.50
CA SER A 131 10.25 -22.20 -8.86
C SER A 131 11.74 -22.46 -8.74
N GLY A 132 12.22 -23.58 -9.30
CA GLY A 132 13.62 -23.98 -9.15
C GLY A 132 14.03 -24.18 -7.68
N GLY A 133 13.11 -24.59 -6.81
CA GLY A 133 13.35 -24.77 -5.38
C GLY A 133 13.30 -23.50 -4.53
N ALA A 134 12.99 -22.33 -5.12
CA ALA A 134 12.94 -21.06 -4.39
C ALA A 134 11.51 -20.48 -4.32
N TRP A 135 11.13 -20.03 -3.13
CA TRP A 135 9.95 -19.20 -2.89
C TRP A 135 10.32 -17.74 -3.19
N GLY A 136 9.68 -17.13 -4.19
CA GLY A 136 9.83 -15.69 -4.42
C GLY A 136 9.29 -14.87 -3.24
N ALA A 137 9.58 -13.57 -3.21
CA ALA A 137 9.13 -12.66 -2.14
C ALA A 137 7.60 -12.52 -2.03
N TYR A 138 6.87 -12.77 -3.12
CA TYR A 138 5.42 -12.58 -3.20
C TYR A 138 4.72 -13.87 -3.64
N PRO A 139 3.44 -14.07 -3.24
CA PRO A 139 2.57 -15.02 -3.92
C PRO A 139 2.52 -14.69 -5.42
N PRO A 140 2.31 -15.68 -6.30
CA PRO A 140 2.03 -15.43 -7.71
C PRO A 140 0.91 -14.41 -7.90
N ALA A 141 1.04 -13.56 -8.93
CA ALA A 141 0.13 -12.42 -9.18
C ALA A 141 -1.36 -12.80 -9.08
N SER A 142 -1.80 -13.89 -9.71
CA SER A 142 -3.20 -14.33 -9.65
C SER A 142 -3.63 -14.76 -8.25
N LEU A 143 -2.81 -15.50 -7.51
CA LEU A 143 -3.14 -15.87 -6.12
C LEU A 143 -3.23 -14.62 -5.23
N ARG A 144 -2.29 -13.68 -5.39
CA ARG A 144 -2.29 -12.41 -4.67
C ARG A 144 -3.56 -11.60 -4.97
N MET A 145 -3.95 -11.48 -6.24
CA MET A 145 -5.16 -10.75 -6.64
C MET A 145 -6.43 -11.42 -6.11
N LEU A 146 -6.58 -12.73 -6.28
CA LEU A 146 -7.75 -13.46 -5.81
C LEU A 146 -7.87 -13.46 -4.28
N MET A 147 -6.75 -13.42 -3.56
CA MET A 147 -6.72 -13.23 -2.12
C MET A 147 -7.32 -11.87 -1.70
N ASN A 148 -6.89 -10.79 -2.35
CA ASN A 148 -7.41 -9.45 -2.07
C ASN A 148 -8.89 -9.30 -2.47
N VAL A 149 -9.31 -9.93 -3.58
CA VAL A 149 -10.72 -10.05 -3.96
C VAL A 149 -11.53 -10.75 -2.85
N HIS A 150 -11.03 -11.88 -2.32
CA HIS A 150 -11.70 -12.58 -1.24
C HIS A 150 -11.77 -11.74 0.04
N ALA A 151 -10.70 -11.00 0.37
CA ALA A 151 -10.69 -10.06 1.49
C ALA A 151 -11.79 -9.00 1.36
N LEU A 152 -12.00 -8.43 0.16
CA LEU A 152 -13.12 -7.50 -0.08
C LEU A 152 -14.48 -8.13 0.17
N ARG A 153 -14.70 -9.39 -0.24
CA ARG A 153 -15.97 -10.10 0.04
C ARG A 153 -16.19 -10.25 1.54
N THR A 154 -15.16 -10.59 2.31
CA THR A 154 -15.22 -10.68 3.77
C THR A 154 -15.56 -9.35 4.43
N LEU A 155 -15.20 -8.22 3.82
CA LEU A 155 -15.57 -6.87 4.24
C LEU A 155 -16.97 -6.43 3.78
N GLY A 156 -17.74 -7.33 3.16
CA GLY A 156 -19.07 -7.05 2.62
C GLY A 156 -19.06 -6.19 1.35
N GLN A 157 -17.94 -6.11 0.64
CA GLN A 157 -17.79 -5.40 -0.64
C GLN A 157 -17.91 -6.36 -1.83
N ALA A 158 -18.92 -7.24 -1.82
CA ALA A 158 -19.08 -8.30 -2.80
C ALA A 158 -19.17 -7.78 -4.25
N ASP A 159 -19.99 -6.74 -4.49
CA ASP A 159 -20.16 -6.17 -5.83
C ASP A 159 -18.83 -5.68 -6.44
N GLU A 160 -18.00 -5.00 -5.64
CA GLU A 160 -16.68 -4.55 -6.09
C GLU A 160 -15.68 -5.69 -6.22
N ALA A 161 -15.72 -6.68 -5.33
CA ALA A 161 -14.91 -7.88 -5.46
C ALA A 161 -15.19 -8.62 -6.78
N ASP A 162 -16.47 -8.76 -7.14
CA ASP A 162 -16.89 -9.39 -8.39
C ASP A 162 -16.45 -8.60 -9.63
N ARG A 163 -16.52 -7.26 -9.58
CA ARG A 163 -16.01 -6.38 -10.65
C ARG A 163 -14.50 -6.53 -10.85
N VAL A 164 -13.73 -6.52 -9.76
CA VAL A 164 -12.26 -6.69 -9.80
C VAL A 164 -11.90 -8.08 -10.33
N GLU A 165 -12.58 -9.12 -9.84
CA GLU A 165 -12.31 -10.50 -10.26
C GLU A 165 -12.61 -10.69 -11.75
N ALA A 166 -13.74 -10.18 -12.23
CA ALA A 166 -14.09 -10.23 -13.65
C ALA A 166 -13.06 -9.50 -14.51
N TYR A 167 -12.61 -8.32 -14.08
CA TYR A 167 -11.55 -7.57 -14.76
C TYR A 167 -10.24 -8.37 -14.82
N TRP A 168 -9.81 -8.93 -13.69
CA TRP A 168 -8.58 -9.71 -13.61
C TRP A 168 -8.64 -10.97 -14.48
N LYS A 169 -9.72 -11.75 -14.37
CA LYS A 169 -9.90 -13.00 -15.13
C LYS A 169 -10.10 -12.78 -16.63
N ALA A 170 -10.57 -11.60 -17.05
CA ALA A 170 -10.62 -11.25 -18.48
C ALA A 170 -9.22 -11.19 -19.11
N ALA A 171 -8.22 -10.70 -18.37
CA ALA A 171 -6.82 -10.66 -18.81
C ALA A 171 -6.04 -11.95 -18.49
N TYR A 172 -6.37 -12.59 -17.36
CA TYR A 172 -5.66 -13.76 -16.83
C TYR A 172 -6.65 -14.89 -16.49
N PRO A 173 -7.21 -15.57 -17.51
CA PRO A 173 -8.28 -16.57 -17.30
C PRO A 173 -7.80 -17.85 -16.60
N ALA A 174 -6.50 -18.13 -16.62
CA ALA A 174 -5.90 -19.30 -15.96
C ALA A 174 -4.52 -18.96 -15.41
N HIS A 175 -4.10 -19.70 -14.37
CA HIS A 175 -2.74 -19.66 -13.84
C HIS A 175 -2.31 -21.02 -13.29
N ALA A 176 -1.01 -21.28 -13.30
CA ALA A 176 -0.43 -22.58 -12.95
C ALA A 176 -0.63 -23.01 -11.47
N MET A 177 -1.11 -22.11 -10.62
CA MET A 177 -1.35 -22.36 -9.19
C MET A 177 -2.83 -22.43 -8.79
N GLY A 178 -3.74 -22.64 -9.76
CA GLY A 178 -5.20 -22.65 -9.52
C GLY A 178 -5.68 -23.63 -8.45
N THR A 179 -4.99 -24.77 -8.27
CA THR A 179 -5.33 -25.76 -7.22
C THR A 179 -5.22 -25.22 -5.79
N PHE A 180 -4.51 -24.12 -5.59
CA PHE A 180 -4.28 -23.48 -4.29
C PHE A 180 -5.20 -22.28 -4.05
N GLU A 181 -6.09 -21.93 -4.98
CA GLU A 181 -7.14 -20.93 -4.74
C GLU A 181 -8.04 -21.33 -3.56
N LYS A 182 -8.20 -22.62 -3.29
CA LYS A 182 -8.97 -23.14 -2.14
C LYS A 182 -8.39 -22.74 -0.78
N ASP A 183 -7.11 -22.39 -0.72
CA ASP A 183 -6.45 -21.98 0.53
C ASP A 183 -6.83 -20.53 0.90
N ILE A 184 -7.18 -19.71 -0.09
CA ILE A 184 -7.38 -18.26 0.05
C ILE A 184 -8.38 -17.90 1.17
N PRO A 185 -9.58 -18.50 1.25
CA PRO A 185 -10.53 -18.15 2.31
C PRO A 185 -9.97 -18.39 3.71
N GLN A 186 -9.23 -19.49 3.87
CA GLN A 186 -8.64 -19.88 5.15
C GLN A 186 -7.50 -18.94 5.53
N VAL A 187 -6.64 -18.57 4.57
CA VAL A 187 -5.54 -17.60 4.78
C VAL A 187 -6.10 -16.24 5.19
N VAL A 188 -7.07 -15.69 4.43
CA VAL A 188 -7.65 -14.36 4.73
C VAL A 188 -8.32 -14.36 6.11
N GLN A 189 -9.09 -15.41 6.43
CA GLN A 189 -9.74 -15.52 7.74
C GLN A 189 -8.73 -15.64 8.88
N ALA A 190 -7.66 -16.40 8.69
CA ALA A 190 -6.59 -16.55 9.67
C ALA A 190 -5.90 -15.21 9.95
N VAL A 191 -5.59 -14.43 8.91
CA VAL A 191 -4.99 -13.10 9.06
C VAL A 191 -5.91 -12.16 9.83
N TYR A 192 -7.20 -12.05 9.46
CA TYR A 192 -8.12 -11.17 10.17
C TYR A 192 -8.32 -11.57 11.64
N ALA A 193 -8.44 -12.86 11.91
CA ALA A 193 -8.59 -13.36 13.27
C ALA A 193 -7.33 -13.11 14.12
N ALA A 194 -6.14 -13.39 13.58
CA ALA A 194 -4.88 -13.23 14.27
C ALA A 194 -4.51 -11.76 14.51
N ALA A 195 -4.80 -10.88 13.54
CA ALA A 195 -4.45 -9.47 13.62
C ALA A 195 -5.33 -8.69 14.61
N GLY A 196 -6.56 -9.14 14.88
CA GLY A 196 -7.46 -8.49 15.83
C GLY A 196 -7.74 -7.02 15.53
N LEU A 197 -7.78 -6.64 14.24
CA LEU A 197 -7.83 -5.24 13.82
C LEU A 197 -9.08 -4.50 14.36
N PRO A 198 -8.96 -3.27 14.88
CA PRO A 198 -10.09 -2.49 15.37
C PRO A 198 -11.14 -2.24 14.28
N ARG A 199 -12.43 -2.42 14.62
CA ARG A 199 -13.55 -2.27 13.65
C ARG A 199 -13.66 -0.86 13.08
N GLU A 200 -13.24 0.13 13.84
CA GLU A 200 -13.30 1.56 13.49
C GLU A 200 -12.33 1.91 12.36
N LEU A 201 -11.23 1.15 12.27
CA LEU A 201 -10.21 1.32 11.25
C LEU A 201 -10.67 0.74 9.89
N GLY A 202 -11.54 -0.26 9.91
CA GLY A 202 -12.01 -0.95 8.72
C GLY A 202 -12.73 -0.04 7.73
N PHE A 203 -12.61 -0.36 6.44
CA PHE A 203 -13.39 0.22 5.36
C PHE A 203 -14.80 -0.37 5.40
N ARG A 204 -15.79 0.49 5.61
CA ARG A 204 -17.18 0.11 5.86
C ARG A 204 -18.08 0.51 4.69
N ARG A 205 -19.30 0.02 4.74
CA ARG A 205 -20.38 0.42 3.81
C ARG A 205 -20.57 1.93 3.71
N LEU A 206 -20.39 2.67 4.81
CA LEU A 206 -20.50 4.14 4.79
C LEU A 206 -19.38 4.77 3.95
N ASP A 207 -18.16 4.25 4.03
CA ASP A 207 -17.03 4.73 3.23
C ASP A 207 -17.29 4.47 1.73
N ALA A 208 -17.81 3.28 1.39
CA ALA A 208 -18.23 2.94 0.02
C ALA A 208 -19.35 3.85 -0.52
N GLN A 209 -20.36 4.15 0.32
CA GLN A 209 -21.45 5.07 -0.04
C GLN A 209 -20.92 6.48 -0.31
N ARG A 210 -20.02 6.98 0.53
CA ARG A 210 -19.37 8.28 0.32
C ARG A 210 -18.55 8.32 -0.95
N ALA A 211 -17.71 7.30 -1.19
CA ALA A 211 -16.95 7.17 -2.43
C ALA A 211 -17.88 7.20 -3.66
N THR A 212 -19.01 6.50 -3.61
CA THR A 212 -20.01 6.50 -4.69
C THR A 212 -20.63 7.88 -4.91
N ILE A 213 -21.00 8.58 -3.84
CA ILE A 213 -21.57 9.94 -3.92
C ILE A 213 -20.53 10.89 -4.52
N TYR A 214 -19.30 10.90 -4.01
CA TYR A 214 -18.24 11.77 -4.50
C TYR A 214 -17.91 11.47 -5.96
N ALA A 215 -17.84 10.20 -6.37
CA ALA A 215 -17.60 9.81 -7.76
C ALA A 215 -18.70 10.34 -8.68
N ARG A 216 -19.98 10.23 -8.31
CA ARG A 216 -21.10 10.77 -9.10
C ARG A 216 -21.06 12.29 -9.20
N THR A 217 -20.76 12.99 -8.11
CA THR A 217 -20.65 14.45 -8.09
C THR A 217 -19.55 14.92 -9.03
N VAL A 218 -18.36 14.33 -8.89
CA VAL A 218 -17.19 14.62 -9.72
C VAL A 218 -17.41 14.29 -11.20
N LYS A 219 -17.99 13.13 -11.52
CA LYS A 219 -18.26 12.71 -12.92
C LYS A 219 -19.29 13.62 -13.61
N ARG A 220 -20.11 14.33 -12.85
CA ARG A 220 -21.04 15.36 -13.36
C ARG A 220 -20.38 16.75 -13.50
N GLY A 221 -19.08 16.87 -13.26
CA GLY A 221 -18.35 18.14 -13.28
C GLY A 221 -18.65 19.06 -12.10
N THR A 222 -19.28 18.53 -11.04
CA THR A 222 -19.59 19.29 -9.81
C THR A 222 -18.41 19.21 -8.84
N GLN A 223 -18.11 20.32 -8.17
CA GLN A 223 -17.06 20.38 -7.14
C GLN A 223 -17.56 19.78 -5.82
N LEU A 224 -16.66 19.06 -5.12
CA LEU A 224 -16.87 18.70 -3.71
C LEU A 224 -16.71 19.95 -2.86
N LEU A 225 -17.60 20.15 -1.89
CA LEU A 225 -17.57 21.35 -1.04
C LEU A 225 -16.57 21.12 0.10
N SER A 226 -15.73 22.11 0.42
CA SER A 226 -14.77 22.01 1.53
C SER A 226 -15.43 21.84 2.90
N THR A 227 -16.74 22.11 3.01
CA THR A 227 -17.56 21.89 4.21
C THR A 227 -18.07 20.44 4.35
N GLU A 228 -17.88 19.60 3.34
CA GLU A 228 -18.21 18.17 3.43
C GLU A 228 -17.23 17.45 4.39
N VAL A 229 -17.67 16.32 4.93
CA VAL A 229 -16.84 15.52 5.84
C VAL A 229 -15.59 15.03 5.11
N PHE A 230 -14.42 15.38 5.63
CA PHE A 230 -13.15 14.88 5.14
C PHE A 230 -13.06 13.37 5.29
N ASP A 231 -12.97 12.67 4.16
CA ASP A 231 -12.81 11.24 4.08
C ASP A 231 -11.75 10.91 3.02
N PRO A 232 -10.46 10.83 3.40
CA PRO A 232 -9.38 10.63 2.45
C PRO A 232 -9.51 9.30 1.70
N ARG A 233 -10.13 8.28 2.31
CA ARG A 233 -10.36 6.98 1.68
C ARG A 233 -11.36 7.09 0.54
N ALA A 234 -12.46 7.82 0.76
CA ALA A 234 -13.45 8.07 -0.28
C ALA A 234 -12.82 8.86 -1.44
N ILE A 235 -12.00 9.88 -1.16
CA ILE A 235 -11.37 10.70 -2.21
C ILE A 235 -10.38 9.88 -3.04
N VAL A 236 -9.53 9.05 -2.41
CA VAL A 236 -8.62 8.14 -3.12
C VAL A 236 -9.40 7.11 -3.95
N ALA A 237 -10.51 6.59 -3.43
CA ALA A 237 -11.39 5.68 -4.17
C ALA A 237 -12.00 6.35 -5.41
N VAL A 238 -12.44 7.62 -5.32
CA VAL A 238 -12.91 8.38 -6.50
C VAL A 238 -11.80 8.58 -7.52
N ALA A 239 -10.59 8.93 -7.06
CA ALA A 239 -9.47 9.10 -7.97
C ALA A 239 -9.17 7.80 -8.73
N ALA A 240 -9.18 6.65 -8.03
CA ALA A 240 -8.98 5.34 -8.63
C ALA A 240 -10.07 4.99 -9.66
N ASP A 241 -11.33 5.24 -9.31
CA ASP A 241 -12.48 5.00 -10.19
C ASP A 241 -12.41 5.85 -11.48
N VAL A 242 -12.15 7.16 -11.36
CA VAL A 242 -12.03 8.03 -12.54
C VAL A 242 -10.79 7.72 -13.38
N HIS A 243 -9.70 7.30 -12.74
CA HIS A 243 -8.50 6.86 -13.47
C HIS A 243 -8.80 5.69 -14.41
N ARG A 244 -9.64 4.75 -13.95
CA ARG A 244 -10.00 3.54 -14.70
C ARG A 244 -11.08 3.79 -15.74
N GLU A 245 -12.22 4.34 -15.35
CA GLU A 245 -13.39 4.42 -16.25
C GLU A 245 -13.25 5.49 -17.34
N ARG A 246 -12.32 6.44 -17.18
CA ARG A 246 -12.05 7.54 -18.14
C ARG A 246 -13.35 8.17 -18.68
N PRO A 247 -14.21 8.73 -17.81
CA PRO A 247 -15.47 9.32 -18.21
C PRO A 247 -15.27 10.38 -19.30
N THR A 248 -16.05 10.27 -20.38
CA THR A 248 -16.02 11.20 -21.50
C THR A 248 -16.40 12.61 -21.05
N GLY A 249 -15.65 13.63 -21.47
CA GLY A 249 -15.93 15.03 -21.14
C GLY A 249 -15.41 15.50 -19.78
N VAL A 250 -14.67 14.65 -19.04
CA VAL A 250 -14.01 15.05 -17.80
C VAL A 250 -12.57 15.47 -18.08
N ASP A 251 -12.24 16.73 -17.75
CA ASP A 251 -10.87 17.23 -17.71
C ASP A 251 -10.13 16.64 -16.51
N ARG A 252 -9.30 15.62 -16.75
CA ARG A 252 -8.58 14.87 -15.70
C ARG A 252 -7.60 15.75 -14.90
N PRO A 253 -6.70 16.55 -15.52
CA PRO A 253 -5.87 17.49 -14.77
C PRO A 253 -6.68 18.40 -13.84
N ARG A 254 -7.78 18.99 -14.34
CA ARG A 254 -8.64 19.85 -13.52
C ARG A 254 -9.27 19.08 -12.36
N LEU A 255 -9.75 17.87 -12.61
CA LEU A 255 -10.33 17.04 -11.57
C LEU A 255 -9.29 16.64 -10.50
N TRP A 256 -8.08 16.29 -10.91
CA TRP A 256 -7.01 15.93 -9.98
C TRP A 256 -6.69 17.11 -9.06
N ALA A 257 -6.57 18.31 -9.64
CA ALA A 257 -6.41 19.53 -8.86
C ALA A 257 -7.58 19.75 -7.89
N GLN A 258 -8.83 19.53 -8.32
CA GLN A 258 -10.00 19.65 -7.44
C GLN A 258 -9.97 18.67 -6.27
N LEU A 259 -9.63 17.40 -6.50
CA LEU A 259 -9.54 16.39 -5.44
C LEU A 259 -8.39 16.71 -4.48
N GLN A 260 -7.25 17.15 -4.99
CA GLN A 260 -6.11 17.58 -4.17
C GLN A 260 -6.44 18.80 -3.32
N THR A 261 -7.05 19.83 -3.91
CA THR A 261 -7.53 21.02 -3.20
C THR A 261 -8.52 20.62 -2.11
N HIS A 262 -9.50 19.78 -2.42
CA HIS A 262 -10.48 19.32 -1.44
C HIS A 262 -9.81 18.57 -0.27
N ILE A 263 -8.83 17.69 -0.51
CA ILE A 263 -8.06 17.03 0.57
C ILE A 263 -7.40 18.05 1.48
N VAL A 264 -6.75 19.07 0.91
CA VAL A 264 -6.01 20.08 1.68
C VAL A 264 -6.93 21.00 2.46
N GLU A 265 -8.04 21.42 1.85
CA GLU A 265 -8.95 22.42 2.41
C GLU A 265 -9.98 21.84 3.39
N SER A 266 -10.43 20.59 3.19
CA SER A 266 -11.41 19.96 4.08
C SER A 266 -10.77 19.25 5.28
N ARG A 267 -9.44 19.13 5.32
CA ARG A 267 -8.74 18.46 6.43
C ARG A 267 -9.18 19.09 7.77
N PRO A 268 -9.55 18.27 8.77
CA PRO A 268 -9.82 18.78 10.11
C PRO A 268 -8.60 19.53 10.63
N ALA A 269 -8.84 20.58 11.40
CA ALA A 269 -7.79 21.26 12.14
C ALA A 269 -6.99 20.22 12.95
N GLY A 270 -5.67 20.19 12.76
CA GLY A 270 -4.79 19.36 13.55
C GLY A 270 -4.87 19.77 15.03
N LYS A 271 -4.45 18.88 15.94
CA LYS A 271 -4.42 19.19 17.38
C LYS A 271 -3.53 20.40 17.75
N LEU A 272 -2.69 20.85 16.81
CA LEU A 272 -1.81 22.01 16.95
C LEU A 272 -2.31 23.24 16.16
N ASP A 273 -3.34 23.11 15.33
CA ASP A 273 -3.91 24.23 14.60
C ASP A 273 -4.66 25.13 15.59
N GLY A 274 -4.18 26.37 15.77
CA GLY A 274 -4.74 27.33 16.72
C GLY A 274 -4.02 27.41 18.07
N GLN A 275 -3.02 26.56 18.33
CA GLN A 275 -2.04 26.92 19.36
C GLN A 275 -1.26 28.14 18.83
N PRO A 276 -1.14 29.25 19.59
CA PRO A 276 -0.15 30.26 19.24
C PRO A 276 1.16 29.51 19.07
N ALA A 277 1.94 29.85 18.04
CA ALA A 277 3.30 29.37 17.92
C ALA A 277 4.05 29.86 19.16
N GLU A 278 3.96 29.11 20.27
CA GLU A 278 4.83 29.30 21.41
C GLU A 278 6.20 29.28 20.77
N LYS A 279 6.96 30.38 20.96
CA LYS A 279 8.38 30.40 20.66
C LYS A 279 8.92 29.20 21.38
N VAL A 280 9.11 28.09 20.65
CA VAL A 280 9.79 26.91 21.11
C VAL A 280 11.19 27.40 21.40
N ALA A 281 11.38 27.88 22.63
CA ALA A 281 12.67 28.26 23.16
C ALA A 281 13.58 27.09 22.87
N ALA A 282 14.77 27.36 22.33
CA ALA A 282 15.71 26.39 21.78
C ALA A 282 16.03 25.27 22.79
N ALA A 283 15.13 24.30 22.87
CA ALA A 283 15.25 23.15 23.73
C ALA A 283 16.18 22.16 23.02
N PRO A 284 16.88 21.31 23.79
CA PRO A 284 17.83 20.31 23.26
C PRO A 284 17.24 19.36 22.20
N SER A 285 15.92 19.32 22.00
CA SER A 285 15.26 18.59 20.91
C SER A 285 15.63 19.10 19.51
N ARG A 286 15.94 20.39 19.33
CA ARG A 286 16.41 20.93 18.04
C ARG A 286 17.67 20.22 17.55
N ARG A 287 18.64 19.99 18.44
CA ARG A 287 19.89 19.26 18.09
C ARG A 287 19.62 17.84 17.62
N ARG A 288 18.56 17.18 18.11
CA ARG A 288 18.19 15.82 17.70
C ARG A 288 17.49 15.83 16.35
N THR A 289 16.58 16.77 16.10
CA THR A 289 15.94 16.94 14.78
C THR A 289 16.94 17.35 13.71
N ASP A 290 17.86 18.25 14.01
CA ASP A 290 18.90 18.71 13.07
C ASP A 290 19.89 17.59 12.77
N ALA A 291 20.27 16.76 13.75
CA ALA A 291 21.09 15.57 13.53
C ALA A 291 20.37 14.50 12.70
N ILE A 292 19.06 14.30 12.93
CA ILE A 292 18.24 13.39 12.12
C ILE A 292 18.09 13.93 10.68
N ALA A 293 17.87 15.24 10.52
CA ALA A 293 17.79 15.89 9.22
C ALA A 293 19.13 15.80 8.47
N ALA A 294 20.26 16.01 9.14
CA ALA A 294 21.58 15.79 8.56
C ALA A 294 21.76 14.32 8.12
N LEU A 295 21.39 13.35 8.95
CA LEU A 295 21.44 11.93 8.55
C LEU A 295 20.48 11.57 7.40
N LEU A 296 19.37 12.29 7.23
CA LEU A 296 18.37 12.03 6.18
C LEU A 296 18.68 12.74 4.86
N PHE A 297 19.29 13.93 4.91
CA PHE A 297 19.38 14.85 3.76
C PHE A 297 20.81 15.28 3.42
N ASP A 298 21.78 15.03 4.30
CA ASP A 298 23.20 15.34 4.07
C ASP A 298 23.86 14.16 3.35
N HIS A 299 23.39 13.87 2.14
CA HIS A 299 24.11 13.02 1.21
C HIS A 299 25.06 13.90 0.40
N ASP A 300 26.31 13.90 0.86
CA ASP A 300 27.56 14.23 0.18
C ASP A 300 27.42 14.56 -1.33
N GLU A 301 27.52 15.85 -1.68
CA GLU A 301 27.63 16.33 -3.08
C GLU A 301 28.94 15.90 -3.76
N SER A 302 29.78 15.07 -3.11
CA SER A 302 31.09 14.65 -3.61
C SER A 302 31.08 13.45 -4.57
N MET A 303 29.92 13.02 -5.09
CA MET A 303 29.90 12.21 -6.32
C MET A 303 30.14 13.11 -7.55
N SER A 304 31.34 13.69 -7.61
CA SER A 304 31.90 14.26 -8.82
C SER A 304 31.99 13.18 -9.89
N LEU A 305 31.28 13.41 -11.00
CA LEU A 305 31.45 12.68 -12.26
C LEU A 305 32.81 13.04 -12.87
N GLU A 306 33.91 12.54 -12.29
CA GLU A 306 35.20 12.47 -12.98
C GLU A 306 35.24 11.17 -13.79
N GLY A 307 34.59 11.22 -14.95
CA GLY A 307 34.79 10.27 -16.04
C GLY A 307 35.71 10.90 -17.06
N ASP A 308 37.01 10.62 -16.91
CA ASP A 308 38.08 10.91 -17.86
C ASP A 308 37.67 10.52 -19.30
N THR A 309 37.55 11.52 -20.17
CA THR A 309 37.74 11.33 -21.61
C THR A 309 39.12 11.84 -21.99
N GLN A 310 40.12 10.96 -21.96
CA GLN A 310 41.28 11.07 -22.82
C GLN A 310 41.35 9.83 -23.73
N VAL A 311 41.12 10.08 -25.02
CA VAL A 311 41.40 9.19 -26.14
C VAL A 311 42.24 10.02 -27.12
N PRO A 312 43.34 9.47 -27.64
CA PRO A 312 43.30 8.92 -28.99
C PRO A 312 43.35 7.39 -29.02
#